data_AF-A0A3D1QT69-F1
#
_entry.id   AF-A0A3D1QT69-F1
#
_cell.length_a   1.000
_cell.length_b   1.000
_cell.length_c   1.000
_cell.angle_alpha   90.00
_cell.angle_beta   90.00
_cell.angle_gamma   90.00
#
_symmetry.space_group_name_H-M   'P 1'
#
loop_
_entity.id
_entity.type
_entity.pdbx_description
1 polymer ?
#
loop_
_entity_poly.entity_id
_entity_poly.type
_entity_poly.pdbx_seq_one_letter_code
_entity_poly.pdbx_strand_id
1 'polypeptide(L)'
;ALNAGCAAGADIILIPEIPFSFDKVAERCLERSKFGSRFTIVAVGEGAKPAGGQQLVERIDPSSPDPIRLGGVGKFVATEIEARTGLESRAIVLGHVQRG
;
A
#
# COMPACT_ATOMS: atom_id res chain seq x y z
N ALA A 1 -11.74 4.93 -1.11
CA ALA A 1 -10.34 4.93 -1.60
C ALA A 1 -10.17 5.77 -2.87
N LEU A 2 -10.89 5.51 -3.97
CA LEU A 2 -10.71 6.24 -5.25
C LEU A 2 -10.91 7.76 -5.13
N ASN A 3 -12.00 8.22 -4.50
CA ASN A 3 -12.28 9.66 -4.29
C ASN A 3 -11.27 10.35 -3.34
N ALA A 4 -10.74 9.61 -2.36
CA ALA A 4 -9.75 10.13 -1.42
C ALA A 4 -8.32 10.12 -2.02
N GLY A 5 -7.99 9.12 -2.84
CA GLY A 5 -6.68 9.00 -3.48
C GLY A 5 -6.47 10.03 -4.59
N CYS A 6 -7.52 10.35 -5.36
CA CYS A 6 -7.47 11.42 -6.34
C CYS A 6 -7.39 12.81 -5.69
N ALA A 7 -8.09 13.03 -4.56
CA ALA A 7 -8.03 14.29 -3.81
C ALA A 7 -6.72 14.49 -3.03
N ALA A 8 -6.00 13.41 -2.69
CA ALA A 8 -4.74 13.43 -1.94
C ALA A 8 -3.47 13.47 -2.82
N GLY A 9 -3.60 13.43 -4.15
CA GLY A 9 -2.44 13.43 -5.06
C GLY A 9 -1.65 12.12 -5.04
N ALA A 10 -2.32 10.98 -4.83
CA ALA A 10 -1.67 9.67 -4.90
C ALA A 10 -1.18 9.36 -6.32
N ASP A 11 0.06 8.90 -6.44
CA ASP A 11 0.67 8.50 -7.71
C ASP A 11 0.23 7.11 -8.15
N ILE A 12 -0.07 6.25 -7.17
CA ILE A 12 -0.52 4.87 -7.35
C ILE A 12 -1.69 4.64 -6.39
N ILE A 13 -2.78 4.06 -6.89
CA ILE A 13 -3.96 3.72 -6.08
C ILE A 13 -4.25 2.23 -6.27
N LEU A 14 -4.18 1.47 -5.18
CA LEU A 14 -4.49 0.04 -5.13
C LEU A 14 -5.88 -0.14 -4.51
N ILE A 15 -6.83 -0.72 -5.25
CA ILE A 15 -8.20 -0.91 -4.80
C ILE A 15 -8.63 -2.38 -4.92
N PRO A 16 -9.57 -2.85 -4.09
CA PRO A 16 -10.03 -4.26 -4.10
C PRO A 16 -10.54 -4.75 -5.46
N GLU A 17 -11.13 -3.86 -6.25
CA GLU A 17 -11.76 -4.13 -7.54
C GLU A 17 -10.74 -4.38 -8.66
N ILE A 18 -9.50 -3.90 -8.49
CA ILE A 18 -8.45 -4.00 -9.51
C ILE A 18 -7.24 -4.73 -8.89
N PRO A 19 -7.07 -6.03 -9.19
CA PRO A 19 -5.88 -6.76 -8.79
C PRO A 19 -4.61 -6.13 -9.36
N PHE A 20 -3.56 -6.02 -8.54
CA PHE A 20 -2.32 -5.33 -8.93
C PHE A 20 -1.11 -6.27 -8.97
N SER A 21 -0.01 -5.85 -9.61
CA SER A 21 1.26 -6.56 -9.55
C SER A 21 2.28 -5.72 -8.78
N PHE A 22 2.99 -6.34 -7.83
CA PHE A 22 4.06 -5.69 -7.11
C PHE A 22 5.21 -5.26 -8.02
N ASP A 23 5.48 -6.01 -9.08
CA ASP A 23 6.53 -5.64 -10.05
C ASP A 23 6.16 -4.36 -10.80
N LYS A 24 4.90 -4.22 -11.22
CA LYS A 24 4.42 -2.99 -11.88
C LYS A 24 4.42 -1.79 -10.94
N VAL A 25 4.08 -1.99 -9.66
CA VAL A 25 4.13 -0.94 -8.64
C VAL A 25 5.58 -0.52 -8.41
N ALA A 26 6.50 -1.47 -8.26
CA ALA A 26 7.93 -1.24 -8.06
C ALA A 26 8.56 -0.50 -9.26
N GLU A 27 8.25 -0.95 -10.48
CA GLU A 27 8.68 -0.29 -11.72
C GLU A 27 8.26 1.18 -11.74
N ARG A 28 6.99 1.47 -11.44
CA ARG A 28 6.48 2.84 -11.39
C ARG A 28 7.18 3.69 -10.33
N CYS A 29 7.44 3.14 -9.15
CA CYS A 29 8.20 3.82 -8.10
C CYS A 29 9.63 4.17 -8.55
N LEU A 30 10.32 3.22 -9.19
CA LEU A 30 11.67 3.40 -9.70
C LEU A 30 11.74 4.42 -10.83
N GLU A 31 10.79 4.37 -11.78
CA GLU A 31 10.68 5.38 -12.84
C GLU A 31 10.58 6.78 -12.25
N ARG A 32 9.64 6.98 -11.31
CA ARG A 32 9.44 8.29 -10.68
C ARG A 32 10.70 8.80 -9.98
N SER A 33 11.39 7.91 -9.26
CA SER A 33 12.67 8.22 -8.63
C SER A 33 13.74 8.63 -9.65
N LYS A 34 13.87 7.87 -10.76
CA LYS A 34 14.80 8.19 -11.86
C LYS A 34 14.52 9.53 -12.52
N PHE A 35 13.25 9.92 -12.64
CA PHE A 35 12.84 11.23 -13.18
C PHE A 35 12.92 12.38 -12.15
N GLY A 36 13.56 12.16 -10.99
CA GLY A 36 13.82 13.20 -10.00
C GLY A 36 12.65 13.50 -9.05
N SER A 37 11.62 12.65 -9.03
CA SER A 37 10.54 12.80 -8.04
C SER A 37 11.08 12.54 -6.64
N ARG A 38 10.82 13.48 -5.71
CA ARG A 38 11.30 13.36 -4.33
C ARG A 38 10.59 12.27 -3.52
N PHE A 39 9.38 11.91 -3.92
CA PHE A 39 8.58 10.88 -3.27
C PHE A 39 7.52 10.31 -4.23
N THR A 40 6.97 9.16 -3.84
CA THR A 40 5.83 8.49 -4.50
C THR A 40 4.79 8.20 -3.44
N ILE A 41 3.55 8.64 -3.64
CA ILE A 41 2.43 8.35 -2.74
C ILE A 41 1.65 7.15 -3.27
N VAL A 42 1.57 6.09 -2.48
CA VAL A 42 0.79 4.89 -2.79
C VAL A 42 -0.40 4.81 -1.84
N ALA A 43 -1.61 4.96 -2.37
CA ALA A 43 -2.85 4.80 -1.61
C ALA A 43 -3.33 3.35 -1.72
N VAL A 44 -3.55 2.68 -0.58
CA VAL A 44 -3.91 1.26 -0.53
C VAL A 44 -5.26 1.11 0.16
N GLY A 45 -6.24 0.56 -0.56
CA GLY A 45 -7.52 0.16 0.04
C GLY A 45 -7.36 -1.09 0.91
N GLU A 46 -8.12 -1.18 2.00
CA GLU A 46 -8.04 -2.28 2.97
C GLU A 46 -8.23 -3.68 2.35
N GLY A 47 -9.00 -3.79 1.27
CA GLY A 47 -9.20 -5.04 0.52
C GLY A 47 -8.34 -5.19 -0.74
N ALA A 48 -7.34 -4.32 -0.96
CA ALA A 48 -6.48 -4.41 -2.13
C ALA A 48 -5.70 -5.73 -2.13
N LYS A 49 -5.68 -6.41 -3.28
CA LYS A 49 -5.08 -7.73 -3.43
C LYS A 49 -4.19 -7.81 -4.67
N PRO A 50 -3.02 -8.46 -4.58
CA PRO A 50 -2.20 -8.71 -5.76
C PRO A 50 -2.88 -9.72 -6.69
N ALA A 51 -2.60 -9.63 -7.98
CA ALA A 51 -3.06 -10.57 -8.99
C ALA A 51 -2.50 -11.97 -8.70
N GLY A 52 -3.39 -12.95 -8.56
CA GLY A 52 -3.02 -14.34 -8.25
C GLY A 52 -2.71 -14.64 -6.79
N GLY A 53 -2.79 -13.66 -5.88
CA GLY A 53 -2.60 -13.88 -4.44
C GLY A 53 -3.92 -14.11 -3.69
N GLN A 54 -3.84 -14.83 -2.57
CA GLN A 54 -4.88 -14.79 -1.55
C GLN A 54 -4.88 -13.41 -0.87
N GLN A 55 -6.01 -13.03 -0.26
CA GLN A 55 -6.14 -11.79 0.52
C GLN A 55 -4.93 -11.68 1.46
N LEU A 56 -4.29 -10.51 1.51
CA LEU A 56 -3.12 -10.23 2.34
C LEU A 56 -3.55 -10.19 3.81
N VAL A 57 -3.87 -11.36 4.37
CA VAL A 57 -4.15 -11.53 5.79
C VAL A 57 -2.79 -11.62 6.46
N GLU A 58 -2.47 -10.58 7.24
CA GLU A 58 -1.28 -10.54 8.07
C GLU A 58 -1.19 -11.87 8.84
N ARG A 59 -0.01 -12.50 8.83
CA ARG A 59 0.29 -13.60 9.74
C ARG A 59 -0.21 -13.22 11.13
N ILE A 60 -1.05 -14.08 11.72
CA ILE A 60 -1.51 -13.96 13.10
C ILE A 60 -0.26 -13.95 13.97
N ASP A 61 0.03 -12.82 14.60
CA ASP A 61 0.95 -12.76 15.73
C ASP A 61 0.18 -13.22 16.98
N PRO A 62 0.46 -14.40 17.54
CA PRO A 62 -0.25 -14.92 18.70
C PRO A 62 0.03 -14.12 19.99
N SER A 63 0.95 -13.15 19.98
CA SER A 63 1.28 -12.31 21.14
C SER A 63 0.53 -10.97 21.17
N SER A 64 -0.33 -10.68 20.19
CA SER A 64 -1.06 -9.41 20.11
C SER A 64 -2.50 -9.58 20.66
N PRO A 65 -2.95 -8.74 21.61
CA PRO A 65 -4.27 -8.86 22.25
C PRO A 65 -5.47 -8.54 21.34
N ASP A 66 -5.25 -8.09 20.09
CA ASP A 66 -6.29 -7.85 19.10
C ASP A 66 -6.12 -8.79 17.88
N PRO A 67 -7.04 -9.74 17.62
CA PRO A 67 -6.84 -10.78 16.61
C PRO A 67 -7.05 -10.33 15.15
N ILE A 68 -7.55 -9.11 14.89
CA ILE A 68 -7.79 -8.60 13.53
C ILE A 68 -7.42 -7.12 13.46
N ARG A 69 -6.17 -6.82 13.06
CA ARG A 69 -5.79 -5.49 12.60
C ARG A 69 -5.96 -5.42 11.09
N LEU A 70 -7.02 -4.76 10.63
CA LEU A 70 -7.20 -4.37 9.21
C LEU A 70 -6.12 -3.38 8.70
N GLY A 71 -5.11 -3.05 9.53
CA GLY A 71 -4.03 -2.10 9.25
C GLY A 71 -2.75 -2.70 8.62
N GLY A 72 -2.73 -4.00 8.30
CA GLY A 72 -1.53 -4.68 7.79
C GLY A 72 -1.23 -4.43 6.30
N VAL A 73 -2.25 -4.16 5.48
CA VAL A 73 -2.07 -4.12 4.01
C VAL A 73 -1.12 -3.00 3.57
N GLY A 74 -1.20 -1.82 4.20
CA GLY A 74 -0.31 -0.71 3.89
C GLY A 74 1.14 -1.02 4.26
N LYS A 75 1.35 -1.63 5.44
CA LYS A 75 2.68 -2.05 5.91
C LYS A 75 3.27 -3.13 5.01
N PHE A 76 2.46 -4.13 4.63
CA PHE A 76 2.87 -5.19 3.72
C PHE A 76 3.29 -4.62 2.36
N VAL A 77 2.47 -3.73 1.78
CA VAL A 77 2.80 -3.08 0.50
C VAL A 77 4.08 -2.26 0.61
N ALA A 78 4.28 -1.51 1.69
CA ALA A 78 5.53 -0.76 1.92
C ALA A 78 6.75 -1.69 1.99
N THR A 79 6.66 -2.79 2.75
CA THR A 79 7.75 -3.78 2.84
C THR A 79 8.08 -4.42 1.49
N GLU A 80 7.07 -4.78 0.70
CA GLU A 80 7.28 -5.36 -0.63
C GLU A 80 7.91 -4.35 -1.61
N ILE A 81 7.49 -3.08 -1.57
CA ILE A 81 8.08 -2.02 -2.40
C ILE A 81 9.55 -1.82 -2.01
N GLU A 82 9.86 -1.72 -0.72
CA GLU A 82 11.23 -1.53 -0.24
C GLU A 82 12.12 -2.72 -0.62
N ALA A 83 11.65 -3.95 -0.43
CA ALA A 83 12.39 -5.15 -0.81
C ALA A 83 12.71 -5.23 -2.32
N ARG A 84 11.81 -4.75 -3.17
CA ARG A 84 11.97 -4.81 -4.64
C ARG A 84 12.72 -3.62 -5.23
N THR A 85 12.63 -2.46 -4.59
CA THR A 85 13.15 -1.20 -5.16
C THR A 85 14.37 -0.66 -4.42
N GLY A 86 14.59 -1.07 -3.17
CA GLY A 86 15.58 -0.46 -2.27
C GLY A 86 15.22 0.97 -1.84
N LEU A 87 14.02 1.47 -2.19
CA LEU A 87 13.55 2.79 -1.77
C LEU A 87 12.91 2.69 -0.39
N GLU A 88 13.37 3.53 0.53
CA GLU A 88 12.78 3.64 1.88
C GLU A 88 11.27 3.87 1.78
N SER A 89 10.47 2.98 2.37
CA SER A 89 9.01 3.00 2.24
C SER A 89 8.34 3.01 3.62
N ARG A 90 7.47 4.00 3.85
CA ARG A 90 6.74 4.15 5.12
C ARG A 90 5.24 4.03 4.89
N ALA A 91 4.57 3.26 5.74
CA ALA A 91 3.11 3.12 5.71
C ALA A 91 2.48 3.89 6.87
N ILE A 92 1.42 4.63 6.59
CA ILE A 92 0.58 5.31 7.57
C ILE A 92 -0.86 4.89 7.32
N VAL A 93 -1.55 4.38 8.34
CA VAL A 93 -2.97 4.07 8.27
C VAL A 93 -3.75 5.33 8.62
N LEU A 94 -4.44 5.90 7.64
CA LEU A 94 -5.35 7.02 7.86
C LEU A 94 -6.64 6.49 8.51
N GLY A 95 -6.63 6.36 9.85
CA GLY A 95 -7.79 5.94 10.66
C GLY A 95 -8.83 7.07 10.85
N HIS A 96 -9.40 7.19 12.05
CA HIS A 96 -10.49 8.10 12.49
C HIS A 96 -10.38 9.60 12.07
N VAL A 97 -9.29 10.03 11.42
CA VAL A 97 -9.08 11.38 10.88
C VAL A 97 -9.84 11.60 9.56
N GLN A 98 -10.32 10.55 8.89
CA GLN A 98 -11.06 10.68 7.62
C GLN A 98 -12.59 10.86 7.76
N ARG A 99 -13.12 11.05 8.98
CA ARG A 99 -14.54 11.37 9.25
C ARG A 99 -14.74 12.71 9.96
N GLY A 100 -13.78 13.63 9.84
CA GLY A 100 -13.91 15.03 10.26
C GLY A 100 -14.28 15.91 9.08
#